data_AF-A0A1V3WL12-F1
#
_entry.id   AF-A0A1V3WL12-F1
#
_cell.length_a   1.000
_cell.length_b   1.000
_cell.length_c   1.000
_cell.angle_alpha   90.00
_cell.angle_beta   90.00
_cell.angle_gamma   90.00
#
_symmetry.space_group_name_H-M   'P 1'
#
loop_
_entity.id
_entity.type
_entity.pdbx_description
1 polymer ?
#
loop_
_entity_poly.entity_id
_entity_poly.type
_entity_poly.pdbx_seq_one_letter_code
_entity_poly.pdbx_strand_id
1 'polypeptide(L)'
;MLTELVELPGGSFRMGSTSFYPEEAPIHTVTVPAFAIERHPVTNAQFAEFIAATGYVTVAEQPMDPTLYPGANPDDLVPGAMVFRPTAGPVDLRDWRQWWDWAPGASWRHPFGPDSDIADKPDHPVVQVAYPDAAAYARWAGRRLPSEAEWEYAAHGEPRPPMPGATRPRPAGS
;
A
#
# COMPACT_ATOMS: atom_id res chain seq x y z
N MET A 1 14.60 -10.89 5.11
CA MET A 1 15.26 -9.83 5.91
C MET A 1 14.44 -8.55 5.81
N LEU A 2 14.29 -7.81 6.92
CA LEU A 2 13.67 -6.49 6.91
C LEU A 2 14.55 -5.49 6.16
N THR A 3 13.92 -4.57 5.44
CA THR A 3 14.61 -3.63 4.56
C THR A 3 14.97 -2.33 5.26
N GLU A 4 15.96 -1.64 4.66
CA GLU A 4 16.50 -0.39 5.16
C GLU A 4 15.40 0.67 5.23
N LEU A 5 15.31 1.33 6.38
CA LEU A 5 14.45 2.48 6.58
C LEU A 5 15.19 3.74 6.14
N VAL A 6 14.49 4.61 5.42
CA VAL A 6 14.98 5.94 5.07
C VAL A 6 14.50 6.92 6.12
N GLU A 7 15.43 7.53 6.85
CA GLU A 7 15.16 8.58 7.84
C GLU A 7 14.75 9.88 7.12
N LEU A 8 13.61 10.42 7.51
CA LEU A 8 13.06 11.67 7.03
C LEU A 8 13.01 12.67 8.19
N PRO A 9 13.50 13.92 8.00
CA PRO A 9 13.62 14.89 9.08
C PRO A 9 12.25 15.38 9.63
N GLY A 10 11.16 15.07 8.95
CA GLY A 10 9.86 15.67 9.20
C GLY A 10 9.80 17.15 8.81
N GLY A 11 8.63 17.74 8.92
CA GLY A 11 8.42 19.14 8.54
C GLY A 11 6.97 19.43 8.20
N SER A 12 6.72 20.68 7.83
CA SER A 12 5.41 21.13 7.36
C SER A 12 5.37 21.10 5.83
N PHE A 13 4.31 20.54 5.27
CA PHE A 13 4.06 20.53 3.82
C PHE A 13 2.59 20.80 3.54
N ARG A 14 2.28 21.13 2.28
CA ARG A 14 0.89 21.28 1.84
C ARG A 14 0.39 19.91 1.40
N MET A 15 -0.60 19.39 2.13
CA MET A 15 -1.25 18.10 1.87
C MET A 15 -2.55 18.33 1.12
N GLY A 16 -2.86 17.48 0.12
CA GLY A 16 -4.04 17.59 -0.73
C GLY A 16 -3.85 18.36 -2.05
N SER A 17 -4.87 18.30 -2.91
CA SER A 17 -4.87 18.84 -4.27
C SER A 17 -6.23 19.45 -4.60
N THR A 18 -6.23 20.53 -5.38
CA THR A 18 -7.47 21.16 -5.89
C THR A 18 -7.80 20.74 -7.33
N SER A 19 -7.01 19.84 -7.94
CA SER A 19 -7.01 19.65 -9.39
C SER A 19 -7.60 18.34 -9.87
N PHE A 20 -7.75 17.32 -9.01
CA PHE A 20 -8.10 15.96 -9.46
C PHE A 20 -9.29 15.35 -8.72
N TYR A 21 -9.22 15.19 -7.39
CA TYR A 21 -10.29 14.53 -6.63
C TYR A 21 -10.92 15.46 -5.58
N PRO A 22 -12.25 15.55 -5.45
CA PRO A 22 -12.92 16.38 -4.44
C PRO A 22 -12.50 16.06 -3.00
N GLU A 23 -12.21 14.80 -2.70
CA GLU A 23 -11.74 14.31 -1.41
C GLU A 23 -10.32 14.77 -1.04
N GLU A 24 -9.53 15.24 -2.02
CA GLU A 24 -8.19 15.79 -1.80
C GLU A 24 -8.23 17.28 -1.39
N ALA A 25 -9.41 17.90 -1.30
CA ALA A 25 -9.62 19.28 -0.85
C ALA A 25 -10.23 19.33 0.57
N PRO A 26 -9.92 20.36 1.38
CA PRO A 26 -9.06 21.51 1.09
C PRO A 26 -7.58 21.22 1.29
N ILE A 27 -6.73 21.92 0.51
CA ILE A 27 -5.30 21.93 0.78
C ILE A 27 -5.07 22.54 2.17
N HIS A 28 -4.47 21.78 3.05
CA HIS A 28 -4.15 22.22 4.40
C HIS A 28 -2.67 21.93 4.70
N THR A 29 -2.09 22.76 5.57
CA THR A 29 -0.71 22.55 6.01
C THR A 29 -0.71 21.47 7.09
N VAL A 30 0.04 20.40 6.84
CA VAL A 30 0.25 19.32 7.81
C VAL A 30 1.70 19.31 8.24
N THR A 31 1.93 19.06 9.53
CA THR A 31 3.27 18.91 10.10
C THR A 31 3.44 17.48 10.58
N VAL A 32 4.46 16.80 10.08
CA VAL A 32 4.86 15.47 10.54
C VAL A 32 6.17 15.56 11.33
N PRO A 33 6.33 14.79 12.43
CA PRO A 33 7.62 14.68 13.12
C PRO A 33 8.64 13.96 12.24
N ALA A 34 9.91 13.91 12.67
CA ALA A 34 10.89 13.01 12.05
C ALA A 34 10.43 11.55 12.17
N PHE A 35 10.59 10.78 11.10
CA PHE A 35 10.18 9.38 11.03
C PHE A 35 11.01 8.63 10.01
N ALA A 36 10.92 7.31 10.02
CA ALA A 36 11.60 6.45 9.05
C ALA A 36 10.57 5.59 8.29
N ILE A 37 10.78 5.41 6.99
CA ILE A 37 9.87 4.65 6.11
C ILE A 37 10.65 3.72 5.18
N GLU A 38 10.06 2.59 4.80
CA GLU A 38 10.66 1.68 3.83
C GLU A 38 10.73 2.33 2.44
N ARG A 39 11.84 2.12 1.73
CA ARG A 39 12.04 2.67 0.38
C ARG A 39 11.15 1.99 -0.67
N HIS A 40 10.80 0.73 -0.45
CA HIS A 40 10.00 -0.05 -1.38
C HIS A 40 8.83 -0.72 -0.66
N PRO A 41 7.75 -1.08 -1.38
CA PRO A 41 6.68 -1.90 -0.81
C PRO A 41 7.21 -3.24 -0.27
N VAL A 42 6.52 -3.80 0.72
CA VAL A 42 6.82 -5.12 1.25
C VAL A 42 6.76 -6.16 0.12
N THR A 43 7.80 -6.98 -0.01
CA THR A 43 7.89 -7.98 -1.08
C THR A 43 7.23 -9.31 -0.68
N ASN A 44 6.94 -10.14 -1.69
CA ASN A 44 6.46 -11.51 -1.50
C ASN A 44 7.39 -12.33 -0.59
N ALA A 45 8.71 -12.22 -0.76
CA ALA A 45 9.68 -12.92 0.06
C ALA A 45 9.64 -12.47 1.53
N GLN A 46 9.54 -11.17 1.78
CA GLN A 46 9.44 -10.63 3.15
C GLN A 46 8.15 -11.05 3.83
N PHE A 47 7.03 -10.99 3.11
CA PHE A 47 5.75 -11.43 3.64
C PHE A 47 5.73 -12.94 3.90
N ALA A 48 6.37 -13.74 3.04
CA ALA A 48 6.54 -15.17 3.27
C ALA A 48 7.32 -15.50 4.55
N GLU A 49 8.35 -14.72 4.90
CA GLU A 49 9.07 -14.86 6.17
C GLU A 49 8.15 -14.60 7.37
N PHE A 50 7.33 -13.54 7.31
CA PHE A 50 6.33 -13.23 8.33
C PHE A 50 5.35 -14.39 8.55
N ILE A 51 4.77 -14.92 7.45
CA ILE A 51 3.83 -16.03 7.52
C ILE A 51 4.53 -17.29 8.06
N ALA A 52 5.74 -17.59 7.62
CA ALA A 52 6.51 -18.74 8.10
C ALA A 52 6.85 -18.64 9.60
N ALA A 53 7.14 -17.43 10.09
CA ALA A 53 7.49 -17.19 11.49
C ALA A 53 6.28 -17.20 12.44
N THR A 54 5.10 -16.81 11.95
CA THR A 54 3.93 -16.56 12.80
C THR A 54 2.78 -17.54 12.59
N GLY A 55 2.74 -18.23 11.46
CA GLY A 55 1.57 -19.02 11.04
C GLY A 55 0.33 -18.17 10.76
N TYR A 56 0.50 -16.86 10.51
CA TYR A 56 -0.60 -15.94 10.23
C TYR A 56 -1.37 -16.36 8.96
N VAL A 57 -2.69 -16.14 8.98
CA VAL A 57 -3.60 -16.42 7.87
C VAL A 57 -4.25 -15.09 7.48
N THR A 58 -4.11 -14.67 6.23
CA THR A 58 -4.59 -13.35 5.80
C THR A 58 -6.11 -13.29 5.74
N VAL A 59 -6.67 -12.07 5.70
CA VAL A 59 -8.12 -11.87 5.52
C VAL A 59 -8.63 -12.57 4.26
N ALA A 60 -7.88 -12.53 3.15
CA ALA A 60 -8.26 -13.21 1.90
C ALA A 60 -8.32 -14.74 2.02
N GLU A 61 -7.60 -15.32 2.99
CA GLU A 61 -7.57 -16.77 3.24
C GLU A 61 -8.63 -17.21 4.27
N GLN A 62 -9.34 -16.27 4.91
CA GLN A 62 -10.34 -16.56 5.95
C GLN A 62 -11.76 -16.68 5.38
N PRO A 63 -12.63 -17.49 6.01
CA PRO A 63 -14.06 -17.50 5.69
C PRO A 63 -14.67 -16.12 5.92
N MET A 64 -15.54 -15.69 5.00
CA MET A 64 -16.25 -14.42 5.14
C MET A 64 -17.48 -14.60 6.03
N ASP A 65 -17.72 -13.64 6.93
CA ASP A 65 -18.94 -13.57 7.73
C ASP A 65 -20.09 -13.00 6.86
N PRO A 66 -21.13 -13.78 6.54
CA PRO A 66 -22.25 -13.32 5.72
C PRO A 66 -22.98 -12.10 6.30
N THR A 67 -22.91 -11.88 7.62
CA THR A 67 -23.58 -10.75 8.28
C THR A 67 -22.94 -9.40 7.96
N LEU A 68 -21.66 -9.40 7.57
CA LEU A 68 -20.95 -8.20 7.11
C LEU A 68 -21.26 -7.82 5.66
N TYR A 69 -21.85 -8.75 4.89
CA TYR A 69 -22.11 -8.58 3.45
C TYR A 69 -23.59 -8.83 3.11
N PRO A 70 -24.52 -8.02 3.65
CA PRO A 70 -25.93 -8.16 3.34
C PRO A 70 -26.18 -7.93 1.84
N GLY A 71 -26.60 -8.97 1.13
CA GLY A 71 -26.89 -8.93 -0.31
C GLY A 71 -25.80 -9.52 -1.21
N ALA A 72 -24.69 -10.02 -0.66
CA ALA A 72 -23.76 -10.85 -1.41
C ALA A 72 -24.40 -12.21 -1.74
N ASN A 73 -24.07 -12.77 -2.91
CA ASN A 73 -24.45 -14.14 -3.25
C ASN A 73 -23.71 -15.10 -2.28
N PRO A 74 -24.40 -16.02 -1.59
CA PRO A 74 -23.75 -16.96 -0.68
C PRO A 74 -22.64 -17.80 -1.31
N ASP A 75 -22.73 -18.10 -2.61
CA ASP A 75 -21.69 -18.85 -3.33
C ASP A 75 -20.38 -18.03 -3.49
N ASP A 76 -20.47 -16.71 -3.42
CA ASP A 76 -19.31 -15.80 -3.48
C ASP A 76 -18.70 -15.59 -2.07
N LEU A 77 -19.35 -16.06 -0.99
CA LEU A 77 -18.89 -15.94 0.39
C LEU A 77 -17.83 -16.97 0.79
N VAL A 78 -16.87 -17.20 -0.12
CA VAL A 78 -15.74 -18.12 0.05
C VAL A 78 -14.44 -17.34 0.18
N PRO A 79 -13.39 -17.87 0.84
CA PRO A 79 -12.09 -17.22 0.87
C PRO A 79 -11.61 -16.88 -0.54
N GLY A 80 -11.07 -15.68 -0.71
CA GLY A 80 -10.70 -15.14 -2.01
C GLY A 80 -10.42 -13.66 -1.94
N ALA A 81 -10.21 -13.07 -3.11
CA ALA A 81 -10.00 -11.64 -3.25
C ALA A 81 -10.51 -11.12 -4.59
N MET A 82 -10.67 -9.81 -4.69
CA MET A 82 -10.92 -9.14 -5.96
C MET A 82 -9.66 -9.21 -6.83
N VAL A 83 -9.83 -9.67 -8.06
CA VAL A 83 -8.74 -9.78 -9.04
C VAL A 83 -9.06 -8.92 -10.26
N PHE A 84 -8.09 -8.10 -10.65
CA PHE A 84 -8.21 -7.31 -11.87
C PHE A 84 -8.20 -8.24 -13.08
N ARG A 85 -9.23 -8.12 -13.93
CA ARG A 85 -9.32 -8.82 -15.21
C ARG A 85 -9.36 -7.80 -16.34
N PRO A 86 -8.33 -7.78 -17.22
CA PRO A 86 -8.31 -6.84 -18.33
C PRO A 86 -9.49 -7.09 -19.28
N THR A 87 -10.15 -6.01 -19.69
CA THR A 87 -11.29 -6.05 -20.62
C THR A 87 -10.80 -6.08 -22.06
N ALA A 88 -11.52 -6.77 -22.95
CA ALA A 88 -11.17 -6.84 -24.38
C ALA A 88 -11.37 -5.50 -25.13
N GLY A 89 -11.99 -4.51 -24.49
CA GLY A 89 -12.24 -3.18 -25.02
C GLY A 89 -12.70 -2.20 -23.92
N PRO A 90 -13.03 -0.95 -24.30
CA PRO A 90 -13.51 0.06 -23.36
C PRO A 90 -14.80 -0.38 -22.67
N VAL A 91 -14.89 -0.10 -21.37
CA VAL A 91 -16.03 -0.42 -20.49
C VAL A 91 -16.46 0.83 -19.73
N ASP A 92 -17.68 0.85 -19.17
CA ASP A 92 -18.16 2.00 -18.40
C ASP A 92 -17.38 2.11 -17.08
N LEU A 93 -16.57 3.17 -16.95
CA LEU A 93 -15.70 3.41 -15.79
C LEU A 93 -16.46 3.62 -14.47
N ARG A 94 -17.80 3.72 -14.50
CA ARG A 94 -18.64 3.82 -13.30
C ARG A 94 -19.05 2.46 -12.73
N ASP A 95 -18.82 1.37 -13.45
CA ASP A 95 -19.15 0.01 -13.01
C ASP A 95 -17.88 -0.85 -12.91
N TRP A 96 -17.23 -0.77 -11.76
CA TRP A 96 -15.95 -1.42 -11.48
C TRP A 96 -15.97 -2.94 -11.59
N ARG A 97 -17.15 -3.56 -11.52
CA ARG A 97 -17.34 -5.01 -11.67
C ARG A 97 -17.01 -5.51 -13.07
N GLN A 98 -16.91 -4.61 -14.06
CA GLN A 98 -16.55 -5.00 -15.44
C GLN A 98 -15.07 -5.36 -15.60
N TRP A 99 -14.20 -4.97 -14.66
CA TRP A 99 -12.76 -5.28 -14.69
C TRP A 99 -12.20 -5.79 -13.36
N TRP A 100 -13.05 -5.98 -12.35
CA TRP A 100 -12.72 -6.67 -11.11
C TRP A 100 -13.72 -7.79 -10.89
N ASP A 101 -13.19 -9.01 -10.73
CA ASP A 101 -13.99 -10.20 -10.47
C ASP A 101 -13.61 -10.79 -9.11
N TRP A 102 -14.57 -11.40 -8.42
CA TRP A 102 -14.28 -12.17 -7.23
C TRP A 102 -13.60 -13.48 -7.65
N ALA A 103 -12.41 -13.74 -7.13
CA ALA A 103 -11.67 -14.97 -7.42
C ALA A 103 -11.56 -15.83 -6.15
N PRO A 104 -12.37 -16.91 -6.04
CA PRO A 104 -12.24 -17.88 -4.97
C PRO A 104 -10.81 -18.44 -4.90
N GLY A 105 -10.25 -18.50 -3.68
CA GLY A 105 -8.89 -18.97 -3.42
C GLY A 105 -7.78 -17.99 -3.82
N ALA A 106 -8.11 -16.81 -4.37
CA ALA A 106 -7.10 -15.79 -4.59
C ALA A 106 -6.58 -15.25 -3.24
N SER A 107 -5.26 -15.20 -3.11
CA SER A 107 -4.56 -14.79 -1.89
C SER A 107 -3.18 -14.24 -2.25
N TRP A 108 -2.39 -13.84 -1.26
CA TRP A 108 -1.04 -13.36 -1.50
C TRP A 108 -0.11 -14.43 -2.15
N ARG A 109 -0.35 -15.72 -1.89
CA ARG A 109 0.40 -16.84 -2.53
C ARG A 109 -0.09 -17.13 -3.94
N HIS A 110 -1.36 -16.85 -4.20
CA HIS A 110 -2.08 -17.17 -5.42
C HIS A 110 -2.83 -15.91 -5.93
N PRO A 111 -2.13 -14.87 -6.40
CA PRO A 111 -2.71 -13.53 -6.60
C PRO A 111 -3.86 -13.43 -7.59
N PHE A 112 -3.94 -14.37 -8.54
CA PHE A 112 -4.95 -14.44 -9.58
C PHE A 112 -5.88 -15.66 -9.44
N GLY A 113 -5.86 -16.33 -8.28
CA GLY A 113 -6.60 -17.56 -8.01
C GLY A 113 -5.71 -18.81 -7.95
N PRO A 114 -6.30 -20.00 -7.68
CA PRO A 114 -5.58 -21.21 -7.25
C PRO A 114 -4.48 -21.71 -8.20
N ASP A 115 -4.63 -21.42 -9.50
CA ASP A 115 -3.68 -21.83 -10.54
C ASP A 115 -2.49 -20.86 -10.72
N SER A 116 -2.48 -19.73 -10.01
CA SER A 116 -1.39 -18.75 -10.04
C SER A 116 -0.42 -18.93 -8.89
N ASP A 117 0.84 -18.51 -9.02
CA ASP A 117 1.79 -18.49 -7.92
C ASP A 117 2.71 -17.26 -7.96
N ILE A 118 3.56 -17.15 -6.93
CA ILE A 118 4.56 -16.09 -6.76
C ILE A 118 6.01 -16.62 -6.84
N ALA A 119 6.22 -17.86 -7.30
CA ALA A 119 7.52 -18.54 -7.19
C ALA A 119 8.63 -17.83 -7.98
N ASP A 120 8.27 -17.24 -9.13
CA ASP A 120 9.16 -16.44 -9.99
C ASP A 120 9.13 -14.93 -9.64
N LYS A 121 8.41 -14.52 -8.59
CA LYS A 121 8.17 -13.11 -8.21
C LYS A 121 8.50 -12.80 -6.73
N PRO A 122 9.63 -13.26 -6.16
CA PRO A 122 9.94 -13.05 -4.75
C PRO A 122 10.14 -11.56 -4.37
N ASP A 123 10.65 -10.75 -5.29
CA ASP A 123 10.95 -9.32 -5.07
C ASP A 123 9.79 -8.40 -5.48
N HIS A 124 8.70 -8.96 -6.01
CA HIS A 124 7.52 -8.17 -6.34
C HIS A 124 6.77 -7.77 -5.07
N PRO A 125 6.07 -6.62 -5.06
CA PRO A 125 5.20 -6.24 -3.97
C PRO A 125 4.18 -7.34 -3.67
N VAL A 126 3.99 -7.64 -2.39
CA VAL A 126 2.90 -8.51 -1.96
C VAL A 126 1.56 -7.85 -2.24
N VAL A 127 0.62 -8.63 -2.77
CA VAL A 127 -0.75 -8.19 -3.13
C VAL A 127 -1.78 -9.08 -2.44
N GLN A 128 -3.07 -8.76 -2.58
CA GLN A 128 -4.17 -9.45 -1.89
C GLN A 128 -4.02 -9.43 -0.36
N VAL A 129 -3.50 -8.32 0.16
CA VAL A 129 -3.35 -8.04 1.58
C VAL A 129 -4.32 -6.94 2.00
N ALA A 130 -5.11 -7.19 3.04
CA ALA A 130 -6.00 -6.21 3.64
C ALA A 130 -5.25 -5.37 4.70
N TYR A 131 -5.87 -4.29 5.16
CA TYR A 131 -5.31 -3.44 6.20
C TYR A 131 -4.89 -4.22 7.48
N PRO A 132 -5.71 -5.16 8.02
CA PRO A 132 -5.30 -5.94 9.19
C PRO A 132 -4.04 -6.79 8.94
N ASP A 133 -3.86 -7.32 7.72
CA ASP A 133 -2.71 -8.12 7.33
C ASP A 133 -1.43 -7.26 7.33
N ALA A 134 -1.51 -6.08 6.71
CA ALA A 134 -0.42 -5.12 6.66
C ALA A 134 -0.03 -4.63 8.08
N ALA A 135 -1.03 -4.37 8.94
CA ALA A 135 -0.79 -3.99 10.32
C ALA A 135 -0.19 -5.13 11.16
N ALA A 136 -0.58 -6.39 10.92
CA ALA A 136 0.01 -7.55 11.57
C ALA A 136 1.48 -7.75 11.16
N TYR A 137 1.79 -7.66 9.86
CA TYR A 137 3.15 -7.70 9.34
C TYR A 137 4.01 -6.59 9.97
N ALA A 138 3.52 -5.35 9.97
CA ALA A 138 4.27 -4.22 10.52
C ALA A 138 4.62 -4.44 12.01
N ARG A 139 3.67 -4.92 12.81
CA ARG A 139 3.93 -5.24 14.23
C ARG A 139 4.96 -6.35 14.41
N TRP A 140 4.87 -7.42 13.62
CA TRP A 140 5.86 -8.50 13.65
C TRP A 140 7.27 -8.00 13.29
N ALA A 141 7.35 -7.09 12.31
CA ALA A 141 8.60 -6.45 11.90
C ALA A 141 9.15 -5.43 12.93
N GLY A 142 8.47 -5.20 14.05
CA GLY A 142 8.81 -4.16 15.02
C GLY A 142 8.60 -2.74 14.48
N ARG A 143 7.67 -2.57 13.55
CA ARG A 143 7.36 -1.34 12.80
C ARG A 143 5.88 -0.97 12.96
N ARG A 144 5.45 0.07 12.26
CA ARG A 144 4.06 0.49 12.12
C ARG A 144 3.77 0.91 10.68
N LEU A 145 2.50 0.95 10.30
CA LEU A 145 2.09 1.60 9.07
C LEU A 145 2.32 3.13 9.16
N PRO A 146 2.70 3.79 8.06
CA PRO A 146 2.71 5.24 8.00
C PRO A 146 1.27 5.76 8.11
N SER A 147 1.12 6.94 8.70
CA SER A 147 -0.10 7.73 8.49
C SER A 147 -0.17 8.22 7.05
N GLU A 148 -1.37 8.62 6.59
CA GLU A 148 -1.55 9.21 5.26
C GLU A 148 -0.65 10.44 5.05
N ALA A 149 -0.56 11.31 6.05
CA ALA A 149 0.31 12.49 6.02
C ALA A 149 1.81 12.14 5.92
N GLU A 150 2.27 11.11 6.63
CA GLU A 150 3.65 10.63 6.52
C GLU A 150 3.92 10.00 5.15
N TRP A 151 2.94 9.29 4.59
CA TRP A 151 3.04 8.68 3.27
C TRP A 151 3.11 9.75 2.17
N GLU A 152 2.21 10.74 2.18
CA GLU A 152 2.25 11.87 1.25
C GLU A 152 3.55 12.67 1.40
N TYR A 153 3.99 12.97 2.64
CA TYR A 153 5.25 13.68 2.87
C TYR A 153 6.45 12.93 2.25
N ALA A 154 6.51 11.60 2.44
CA ALA A 154 7.56 10.77 1.87
C ALA A 154 7.48 10.70 0.33
N ALA A 155 6.28 10.62 -0.24
CA ALA A 155 6.05 10.52 -1.68
C ALA A 155 6.32 11.84 -2.43
N HIS A 156 6.05 12.99 -1.80
CA HIS A 156 6.25 14.31 -2.40
C HIS A 156 7.73 14.68 -2.62
N GLY A 157 8.67 14.07 -1.88
CA GLY A 157 10.10 14.11 -2.21
C GLY A 157 10.77 15.50 -2.23
N GLU A 158 10.24 16.51 -1.53
CA GLU A 158 10.73 17.90 -1.60
C GLU A 158 11.76 18.29 -0.50
N PRO A 159 12.62 19.30 -0.77
CA PRO A 159 14.06 19.23 -0.51
C PRO A 159 14.47 19.49 0.93
N ARG A 160 15.51 18.76 1.34
CA ARG A 160 16.29 18.95 2.56
C ARG A 160 16.50 20.45 2.83
N PRO A 161 16.07 20.99 3.99
CA PRO A 161 16.41 22.37 4.33
C PRO A 161 17.94 22.52 4.37
N PRO A 162 18.50 23.63 3.85
CA PRO A 162 19.94 23.84 3.91
C PRO A 162 20.39 23.81 5.37
N MET A 163 21.45 23.04 5.64
CA MET A 163 22.06 22.97 6.96
C MET A 163 22.35 24.40 7.47
N PRO A 164 22.09 24.71 8.76
CA PRO A 164 22.46 26.01 9.31
C PRO A 164 23.97 26.25 9.12
N GLY A 165 24.34 27.20 8.27
CA GLY A 165 25.74 27.57 8.00
C GLY A 165 26.22 27.42 6.55
N ALA A 166 25.43 26.89 5.62
CA ALA A 166 25.83 26.82 4.21
C ALA A 166 25.45 28.12 3.46
N THR A 167 26.40 29.06 3.37
CA THR A 167 26.28 30.26 2.53
C THR A 167 26.30 29.87 1.06
N ARG A 168 25.24 30.20 0.30
CA ARG A 168 25.21 30.03 -1.16
C ARG A 168 26.22 31.03 -1.79
N PRO A 169 27.23 30.59 -2.56
CA PRO A 169 28.06 31.53 -3.29
C PRO A 169 27.21 32.20 -4.37
N ARG A 170 27.21 33.55 -4.40
CA ARG A 170 26.64 34.31 -5.53
C ARG A 170 27.48 34.02 -6.77
N PRO A 171 26.89 33.65 -7.91
CA PRO A 171 27.60 33.77 -9.18
C PRO A 171 27.84 35.25 -9.45
N ALA A 172 29.12 35.63 -9.55
CA ALA A 172 29.52 36.93 -10.06
C ALA A 172 29.06 37.02 -11.53
N GLY A 173 28.48 38.16 -11.89
CA GLY A 173 28.07 38.44 -13.26
C GLY A 173 29.26 38.54 -14.21
N SER A 174 28.98 38.28 -15.48
CA SER A 174 29.60 38.86 -16.68
C SER A 174 28.58 38.75 -17.80
#